data_AF-A0AAD8CWC8-F1
#
_entry.id   AF-A0AAD8CWC8-F1
#
_cell.length_a   1.000
_cell.length_b   1.000
_cell.length_c   1.000
_cell.angle_alpha   90.00
_cell.angle_beta   90.00
_cell.angle_gamma   90.00
#
_symmetry.space_group_name_H-M   'P 1'
#
loop_
_entity.id
_entity.type
_entity.pdbx_description
1 polymer ?
#
loop_
_entity_poly.entity_id
_entity_poly.type
_entity_poly.pdbx_seq_one_letter_code
_entity_poly.pdbx_strand_id
1 'polypeptide(L)'
;MGCSHSRACCTSKVRRRRKDAAKERGSLSRELNTLHDGCKPQLEGQGPEKASVSVQPEQLREQHEWELRSLRETLTATGIKEREELLQTHREELQKVMQEVTAKVEKEKTEELEAVFSEQIQSLNAEHGNTLAELQQSHDLEKNSLTESFETTRTSLQSKIDELSAELQVFNELKRRVEESVLKRDLHRNIQAHGSPGPFWEQELESLLFVIEMKCERIQEQGKKLLHMETLAEKNLTLEDRVKNLLQQNEDLKVRLENHQAFIKQLSREHTLLQESLEKETNLSQKLHREKEELVYRMINGNSSPTFHLSGKAPPPLTPELSPR
;
A
#
# COMPACT_ATOMS: atom_id res chain seq x y z
N MET A 1 -3.32 10.93 -21.14
CA MET A 1 -4.57 11.15 -20.37
C MET A 1 -4.23 11.81 -19.03
N GLY A 2 -4.15 13.14 -18.87
CA GLY A 2 -5.26 14.11 -19.02
C GLY A 2 -6.28 13.89 -17.89
N CYS A 3 -6.59 14.79 -16.96
CA CYS A 3 -6.61 16.25 -16.99
C CYS A 3 -6.56 16.84 -15.57
N SER A 4 -5.77 17.91 -15.45
CA SER A 4 -6.17 19.26 -15.04
C SER A 4 -7.37 19.41 -14.10
N HIS A 5 -7.15 19.96 -12.90
CA HIS A 5 -7.98 21.07 -12.40
C HIS A 5 -7.09 22.13 -11.75
N SER A 6 -7.22 23.32 -12.32
CA SER A 6 -6.56 24.57 -11.96
C SER A 6 -7.27 25.22 -10.78
N ARG A 7 -6.52 25.87 -9.88
CA ARG A 7 -6.90 27.18 -9.32
C ARG A 7 -5.72 27.83 -8.61
N ALA A 8 -5.12 28.78 -9.31
CA ALA A 8 -4.37 29.88 -8.72
C ALA A 8 -5.34 30.83 -8.01
N CYS A 9 -5.14 31.10 -6.71
CA CYS A 9 -5.57 32.30 -5.96
C CYS A 9 -5.14 32.07 -4.50
N CYS A 10 -4.09 32.71 -3.96
CA CYS A 10 -4.25 33.94 -3.20
C CYS A 10 -2.88 34.53 -2.84
N THR A 11 -2.28 35.32 -3.73
CA THR A 11 -1.17 36.24 -3.40
C THR A 11 -1.69 37.64 -3.03
N SER A 12 -2.77 37.73 -2.23
CA SER A 12 -3.47 38.99 -1.96
C SER A 12 -3.33 39.55 -0.54
N LYS A 13 -2.63 38.88 0.39
CA LYS A 13 -2.52 39.38 1.78
C LYS A 13 -1.18 40.00 2.19
N VAL A 14 -0.15 40.00 1.33
CA VAL A 14 1.12 40.69 1.62
C VAL A 14 1.18 42.12 1.05
N ARG A 15 0.21 42.51 0.20
CA ARG A 15 0.17 43.85 -0.43
C ARG A 15 -0.68 44.91 0.26
N ARG A 16 -1.40 44.61 1.35
CA ARG A 16 -2.22 45.61 2.07
C ARG A 16 -1.58 46.27 3.30
N ARG A 17 -0.50 45.73 3.87
CA ARG A 17 0.19 46.39 5.00
C ARG A 17 1.31 47.35 4.62
N ARG A 18 1.61 47.51 3.33
CA ARG A 18 2.59 48.51 2.83
C ARG A 18 1.98 49.86 2.44
N LYS A 19 0.65 50.04 2.51
CA LYS A 19 -0.01 51.31 2.12
C LYS A 19 -0.31 52.24 3.30
N ASP A 20 -0.41 51.70 4.52
CA ASP A 20 -0.70 52.52 5.71
C ASP A 20 0.59 53.07 6.35
N ALA A 21 1.71 52.37 6.24
CA ALA A 21 3.03 52.86 6.70
C ALA A 21 3.63 53.99 5.84
N ALA A 22 3.11 54.21 4.62
CA ALA A 22 3.53 55.30 3.74
C ALA A 22 2.71 56.59 3.96
N LYS A 23 1.60 56.54 4.70
CA LYS A 23 0.72 57.69 4.93
C LYS A 23 1.06 58.46 6.22
N GLU A 24 1.64 57.80 7.23
CA GLU A 24 2.12 58.48 8.45
C GLU A 24 3.49 59.15 8.30
N ARG A 25 4.39 58.60 7.48
CA ARG A 25 5.68 59.26 7.17
C ARG A 25 5.51 60.58 6.40
N GLY A 26 4.41 60.77 5.67
CA GLY A 26 4.09 62.01 4.96
C GLY A 26 3.50 63.12 5.85
N SER A 27 2.96 62.77 7.02
CA SER A 27 2.41 63.74 7.98
C SER A 27 3.51 64.31 8.89
N LEU A 28 4.46 63.47 9.32
CA LEU A 28 5.55 63.88 10.20
C LEU A 28 6.64 64.73 9.50
N SER A 29 6.72 64.72 8.17
CA SER A 29 7.61 65.62 7.41
C SER A 29 7.00 67.00 7.11
N ARG A 30 5.74 67.26 7.47
CA ARG A 30 5.11 68.59 7.29
C ARG A 30 5.09 69.44 8.56
N GLU A 31 5.32 68.85 9.73
CA GLU A 31 5.36 69.59 11.01
C GLU A 31 6.77 70.04 11.40
N LEU A 32 7.82 69.47 10.80
CA LEU A 32 9.22 69.86 11.01
C LEU A 32 9.66 71.09 10.19
N ASN A 33 8.84 71.56 9.23
CA ASN A 33 9.13 72.73 8.39
C ASN A 33 8.46 74.03 8.87
N THR A 34 7.68 74.00 9.96
CA THR A 34 6.96 75.19 10.50
C THR A 34 7.60 75.82 11.73
N LEU A 35 8.81 75.39 12.15
CA LEU A 35 9.54 75.99 13.28
C LEU A 35 10.95 76.49 12.91
N HIS A 36 11.22 76.75 11.61
CA HIS A 36 12.52 77.26 11.16
C HIS A 36 12.47 78.60 10.39
N ASP A 37 11.31 79.27 10.33
CA ASP A 37 11.19 80.59 9.69
C ASP A 37 10.74 81.63 10.73
N GLY A 38 11.70 82.40 11.24
CA GLY A 38 11.38 83.56 12.08
C GLY A 38 12.48 84.01 13.03
N CYS A 39 13.64 84.42 12.52
CA CYS A 39 14.40 85.54 13.12
C CYS A 39 15.54 85.97 12.19
N LYS A 40 15.31 87.05 11.44
CA LYS A 40 16.36 87.82 10.76
C LYS A 40 16.95 88.85 11.73
N PRO A 41 18.24 89.19 11.62
CA PRO A 41 18.86 90.26 12.36
C PRO A 41 18.67 91.60 11.64
N GLN A 42 18.45 92.69 12.38
CA GLN A 42 18.59 94.04 11.84
C GLN A 42 19.29 94.94 12.85
N LEU A 43 20.40 95.51 12.38
CA LEU A 43 21.31 96.43 13.04
C LEU A 43 20.82 97.89 12.95
N GLU A 44 21.54 98.72 13.70
CA GLU A 44 21.47 100.18 13.90
C GLU A 44 20.52 100.61 15.03
N GLY A 45 20.94 101.38 16.04
CA GLY A 45 22.21 102.05 16.31
C GLY A 45 21.91 103.32 17.11
N GLN A 46 22.45 103.41 18.34
CA GLN A 46 22.82 104.61 19.10
C GLN A 46 22.98 104.24 20.58
N GLY A 47 24.19 104.38 21.12
CA GLY A 47 24.39 104.45 22.58
C GLY A 47 24.17 105.87 23.08
N PRO A 48 24.66 106.22 24.28
CA PRO A 48 24.73 105.41 25.49
C PRO A 48 24.21 106.21 26.70
N GLU A 49 23.66 105.56 27.74
CA GLU A 49 23.70 106.17 29.07
C GLU A 49 23.66 105.14 30.20
N LYS A 50 24.52 105.39 31.18
CA LYS A 50 25.01 104.46 32.20
C LYS A 50 24.05 104.39 33.38
N ALA A 51 23.84 103.17 33.88
CA ALA A 51 23.70 102.89 35.30
C ALA A 51 24.09 101.41 35.51
N SER A 52 25.39 101.10 35.60
CA SER A 52 26.04 100.84 36.88
C SER A 52 25.30 99.83 37.77
N VAL A 53 25.36 98.56 37.40
CA VAL A 53 25.54 97.47 38.38
C VAL A 53 26.60 96.55 37.81
N SER A 54 27.74 96.49 38.49
CA SER A 54 28.86 95.63 38.14
C SER A 54 28.45 94.16 38.33
N VAL A 55 28.28 93.44 37.23
CA VAL A 55 28.42 91.98 37.23
C VAL A 55 29.72 91.71 36.50
N GLN A 56 30.66 91.07 37.18
CA GLN A 56 31.94 90.64 36.61
C GLN A 56 31.66 89.66 35.44
N PRO A 57 32.32 89.76 34.27
CA PRO A 57 32.14 88.80 33.16
C PRO A 57 32.48 87.35 33.56
N GLU A 58 33.21 87.17 34.67
CA GLU A 58 33.55 85.88 35.28
C GLU A 58 32.36 85.23 36.00
N GLN A 59 31.52 85.97 36.71
CA GLN A 59 30.34 85.41 37.39
C GLN A 59 29.30 84.87 36.40
N LEU A 60 29.09 85.57 35.28
CA LEU A 60 28.20 85.09 34.22
C LEU A 60 28.76 83.84 33.53
N ARG A 61 30.09 83.77 33.34
CA ARG A 61 30.77 82.56 32.84
C ARG A 61 30.59 81.37 33.77
N GLU A 62 30.79 81.55 35.07
CA GLU A 62 30.60 80.48 36.07
C GLU A 62 29.15 79.98 36.10
N GLN A 63 28.18 80.89 35.95
CA GLN A 63 26.77 80.56 35.89
C GLN A 63 26.42 79.74 34.64
N HIS A 64 26.92 80.15 33.46
CA HIS A 64 26.77 79.39 32.22
C HIS A 64 27.49 78.02 32.28
N GLU A 65 28.67 77.94 32.90
CA GLU A 65 29.38 76.67 33.10
C GLU A 65 28.63 75.72 34.05
N TRP A 66 27.99 76.26 35.09
CA TRP A 66 27.13 75.49 35.99
C TRP A 66 25.88 75.00 35.28
N GLU A 67 25.21 75.85 34.50
CA GLU A 67 24.05 75.49 33.68
C GLU A 67 24.41 74.42 32.63
N LEU A 68 25.54 74.56 31.94
CA LEU A 68 26.03 73.55 31.00
C LEU A 68 26.36 72.22 31.69
N ARG A 69 26.94 72.25 32.90
CA ARG A 69 27.19 71.04 33.70
C ARG A 69 25.89 70.39 34.13
N SER A 70 24.95 71.16 34.67
CA SER A 70 23.63 70.67 35.08
C SER A 70 22.82 70.11 33.90
N LEU A 71 22.83 70.78 32.75
CA LEU A 71 22.22 70.29 31.52
C LEU A 71 22.88 69.02 31.00
N ARG A 72 24.21 68.91 31.05
CA ARG A 72 24.92 67.67 30.69
C ARG A 72 24.55 66.52 31.61
N GLU A 73 24.54 66.77 32.92
CA GLU A 73 24.26 65.75 33.94
C GLU A 73 22.80 65.27 33.88
N THR A 74 21.86 66.20 33.68
CA THR A 74 20.44 65.87 33.46
C THR A 74 20.25 65.11 32.14
N LEU A 75 20.87 65.56 31.04
CA LEU A 75 20.78 64.87 29.74
C LEU A 75 21.41 63.48 29.76
N THR A 76 22.54 63.28 30.47
CA THR A 76 23.15 61.97 30.63
C THR A 76 22.30 61.07 31.51
N ALA A 77 21.74 61.59 32.62
CA ALA A 77 20.84 60.83 33.48
C ALA A 77 19.55 60.42 32.77
N THR A 78 18.92 61.32 31.99
CA THR A 78 17.74 61.00 31.19
C THR A 78 18.08 60.00 30.10
N GLY A 79 19.20 60.16 29.40
CA GLY A 79 19.63 59.23 28.34
C GLY A 79 19.96 57.82 28.87
N ILE A 80 20.55 57.71 30.08
CA ILE A 80 20.77 56.43 30.75
C ILE A 80 19.44 55.79 31.15
N LYS A 81 18.53 56.58 31.73
CA LYS A 81 17.20 56.11 32.14
C LYS A 81 16.38 55.60 30.94
N GLU A 82 16.31 56.37 29.86
CA GLU A 82 15.63 55.97 28.62
C GLU A 82 16.24 54.70 28.02
N ARG A 83 17.57 54.55 28.07
CA ARG A 83 18.26 53.34 27.63
C ARG A 83 17.94 52.14 28.51
N GLU A 84 17.91 52.30 29.83
CA GLU A 84 17.56 51.22 30.77
C GLU A 84 16.10 50.78 30.60
N GLU A 85 15.18 51.73 30.48
CA GLU A 85 13.77 51.47 30.19
C GLU A 85 13.61 50.72 28.85
N LEU A 86 14.30 51.16 27.79
CA LEU A 86 14.28 50.48 26.49
C LEU A 86 14.87 49.05 26.54
N LEU A 87 15.95 48.84 27.29
CA LEU A 87 16.53 47.50 27.47
C LEU A 87 15.60 46.60 28.27
N GLN A 88 14.93 47.15 29.28
CA GLN A 88 13.97 46.43 30.11
C GLN A 88 12.73 46.03 29.30
N THR A 89 12.15 46.95 28.51
CA THR A 89 11.02 46.63 27.62
C THR A 89 11.41 45.58 26.59
N HIS A 90 12.58 45.72 25.96
CA HIS A 90 13.04 44.72 24.99
C HIS A 90 13.26 43.34 25.65
N ARG A 91 13.75 43.29 26.89
CA ARG A 91 13.91 42.04 27.65
C ARG A 91 12.57 41.39 27.94
N GLU A 92 11.57 42.17 28.34
CA GLU A 92 10.20 41.71 28.60
C GLU A 92 9.53 41.20 27.32
N GLU A 93 9.69 41.91 26.21
CA GLU A 93 9.21 41.49 24.89
C GLU A 93 9.87 40.19 24.44
N LEU A 94 11.20 40.07 24.60
CA LEU A 94 11.94 38.83 24.32
C LEU A 94 11.42 37.67 25.17
N GLN A 95 11.22 37.89 26.47
CA GLN A 95 10.70 36.87 27.38
C GLN A 95 9.28 36.44 26.99
N LYS A 96 8.41 37.39 26.63
CA LYS A 96 7.05 37.12 26.16
C LYS A 96 7.05 36.32 24.86
N VAL A 97 7.86 36.72 23.88
CA VAL A 97 8.00 35.98 22.62
C VAL A 97 8.55 34.58 22.87
N MET A 98 9.55 34.43 23.73
CA MET A 98 10.06 33.11 24.12
C MET A 98 8.95 32.24 24.71
N GLN A 99 8.19 32.76 25.67
CA GLN A 99 7.08 32.03 26.31
C GLN A 99 6.01 31.64 25.29
N GLU A 100 5.61 32.55 24.40
CA GLU A 100 4.64 32.28 23.33
C GLU A 100 5.13 31.20 22.35
N VAL A 101 6.41 31.26 21.95
CA VAL A 101 7.01 30.24 21.07
C VAL A 101 7.07 28.90 21.79
N THR A 102 7.54 28.85 23.04
CA THR A 102 7.57 27.60 23.81
C THR A 102 6.19 27.00 23.99
N ALA A 103 5.17 27.82 24.30
CA ALA A 103 3.80 27.34 24.44
C ALA A 103 3.22 26.81 23.12
N LYS A 104 3.54 27.45 21.99
CA LYS A 104 3.14 26.96 20.65
C LYS A 104 3.82 25.64 20.30
N VAL A 105 5.12 25.53 20.53
CA VAL A 105 5.88 24.30 20.24
C VAL A 105 5.37 23.14 21.10
N GLU A 106 5.16 23.35 22.40
CA GLU A 106 4.60 22.30 23.27
C GLU A 106 3.20 21.90 22.83
N LYS A 107 2.35 22.88 22.47
CA LYS A 107 1.01 22.61 21.95
C LYS A 107 1.04 21.80 20.65
N GLU A 108 1.82 22.22 19.66
CA GLU A 108 1.97 21.52 18.38
C GLU A 108 2.49 20.09 18.60
N LYS A 109 3.48 19.92 19.48
CA LYS A 109 4.01 18.61 19.85
C LYS A 109 2.96 17.72 20.52
N THR A 110 2.13 18.26 21.41
CA THR A 110 1.02 17.49 22.01
C THR A 110 -0.02 17.08 20.97
N GLU A 111 -0.40 17.99 20.07
CA GLU A 111 -1.37 17.71 19.00
C GLU A 111 -0.82 16.66 18.00
N GLU A 112 0.45 16.75 17.64
CA GLU A 112 1.13 15.73 16.80
C GLU A 112 1.16 14.36 17.48
N LEU A 113 1.52 14.30 18.77
CA LEU A 113 1.51 13.04 19.53
C LEU A 113 0.10 12.46 19.63
N GLU A 114 -0.91 13.28 19.91
CA GLU A 114 -2.31 12.85 19.96
C GLU A 114 -2.79 12.31 18.61
N ALA A 115 -2.43 12.97 17.51
CA ALA A 115 -2.77 12.52 16.16
C ALA A 115 -2.12 11.15 15.86
N VAL A 116 -0.83 10.99 16.16
CA VAL A 116 -0.11 9.73 15.94
C VAL A 116 -0.70 8.60 16.80
N PHE A 117 -1.00 8.85 18.07
CA PHE A 117 -1.62 7.83 18.92
C PHE A 117 -3.03 7.47 18.45
N SER A 118 -3.81 8.45 17.99
CA SER A 118 -5.14 8.19 17.42
C SER A 118 -5.06 7.30 16.18
N GLU A 119 -4.12 7.59 15.27
CA GLU A 119 -3.90 6.79 14.06
C GLU A 119 -3.43 5.37 14.41
N GLN A 120 -2.50 5.23 15.37
CA GLN A 120 -2.04 3.92 15.85
C GLN A 120 -3.19 3.09 16.43
N ILE A 121 -4.05 3.69 17.26
CA ILE A 121 -5.21 3.00 17.84
C ILE A 121 -6.20 2.59 16.74
N GLN A 122 -6.44 3.45 15.75
CA GLN A 122 -7.31 3.13 14.64
C GLN A 122 -6.76 1.98 13.78
N SER A 123 -5.46 2.01 13.47
CA SER A 123 -4.79 0.91 12.74
C SER A 123 -4.87 -0.40 13.52
N LEU A 124 -4.54 -0.38 14.82
CA LEU A 124 -4.58 -1.57 15.66
C LEU A 124 -6.00 -2.13 15.78
N ASN A 125 -7.01 -1.29 15.93
CA ASN A 125 -8.41 -1.71 15.97
C ASN A 125 -8.86 -2.30 14.63
N ALA A 126 -8.42 -1.73 13.50
CA ALA A 126 -8.71 -2.26 12.17
C ALA A 126 -8.07 -3.65 11.96
N GLU A 127 -6.79 -3.81 12.34
CA GLU A 127 -6.09 -5.09 12.29
C GLU A 127 -6.75 -6.13 13.20
N HIS A 128 -7.12 -5.74 14.43
CA HIS A 128 -7.83 -6.63 15.35
C HIS A 128 -9.21 -7.03 14.80
N GLY A 129 -9.94 -6.09 14.21
CA GLY A 129 -11.22 -6.36 13.55
C GLY A 129 -11.08 -7.33 12.38
N ASN A 130 -10.05 -7.14 11.55
CA ASN A 130 -9.77 -8.02 10.40
C ASN A 130 -9.39 -9.43 10.86
N THR A 131 -8.48 -9.56 11.84
CA THR A 131 -8.06 -10.87 12.37
C THR A 131 -9.23 -11.62 13.04
N LEU A 132 -10.12 -10.92 13.74
CA LEU A 132 -11.34 -11.53 14.28
C LEU A 132 -12.30 -11.98 13.17
N ALA A 133 -12.48 -11.18 12.12
CA ALA A 133 -13.33 -11.54 10.99
C ALA A 133 -12.78 -12.75 10.22
N GLU A 134 -11.48 -12.80 9.97
CA GLU A 134 -10.79 -13.93 9.35
C GLU A 134 -10.90 -15.20 10.20
N LEU A 135 -10.71 -15.08 11.51
CA LEU A 135 -10.86 -16.21 12.44
C LEU A 135 -12.30 -16.74 12.46
N GLN A 136 -13.28 -15.84 12.50
CA GLN A 136 -14.70 -16.20 12.45
C GLN A 136 -15.05 -16.90 11.13
N GLN A 137 -14.57 -16.37 10.01
CA GLN A 137 -14.78 -16.98 8.70
C GLN A 137 -14.15 -18.38 8.63
N SER A 138 -12.91 -18.54 9.11
CA SER A 138 -12.22 -19.84 9.14
C SER A 138 -12.99 -20.86 9.99
N HIS A 139 -13.43 -20.46 11.19
CA HIS A 139 -14.25 -21.28 12.07
C HIS A 139 -15.55 -21.72 11.39
N ASP A 140 -16.26 -20.79 10.73
CA ASP A 140 -17.53 -21.10 10.08
C ASP A 140 -17.34 -22.02 8.87
N LEU A 141 -16.25 -21.86 8.11
CA LEU A 141 -15.88 -22.78 7.03
C LEU A 141 -15.56 -24.17 7.56
N GLU A 142 -14.75 -24.29 8.61
CA GLU A 142 -14.41 -25.58 9.22
C GLU A 142 -15.66 -26.28 9.79
N LYS A 143 -16.51 -25.53 10.49
CA LYS A 143 -17.79 -26.03 11.02
C LYS A 143 -18.69 -26.55 9.91
N ASN A 144 -18.82 -25.80 8.81
CA ASN A 144 -19.66 -26.20 7.68
C ASN A 144 -19.10 -27.45 7.00
N SER A 145 -17.80 -27.50 6.75
CA SER A 145 -17.10 -28.67 6.18
C SER A 145 -17.29 -29.92 7.06
N LEU A 146 -17.12 -29.78 8.38
CA LEU A 146 -17.34 -30.87 9.32
C LEU A 146 -18.81 -31.34 9.29
N THR A 147 -19.76 -30.40 9.28
CA THR A 147 -21.20 -30.72 9.23
C THR A 147 -21.56 -31.44 7.93
N GLU A 148 -21.02 -31.01 6.79
CA GLU A 148 -21.23 -31.66 5.50
C GLU A 148 -20.63 -33.07 5.46
N SER A 149 -19.40 -33.25 5.97
CA SER A 149 -18.78 -34.58 6.09
C SER A 149 -19.57 -35.52 7.00
N PHE A 150 -20.16 -34.99 8.08
CA PHE A 150 -21.01 -35.75 8.98
C PHE A 150 -22.32 -36.15 8.31
N GLU A 151 -23.01 -35.22 7.63
CA GLU A 151 -24.28 -35.54 6.97
C GLU A 151 -24.09 -36.49 5.76
N THR A 152 -22.99 -36.37 5.01
CA THR A 152 -22.66 -37.31 3.93
C THR A 152 -22.37 -38.72 4.46
N THR A 153 -21.59 -38.85 5.55
CA THR A 153 -21.35 -40.16 6.17
C THR A 153 -22.62 -40.74 6.79
N ARG A 154 -23.42 -39.91 7.46
CA ARG A 154 -24.72 -40.31 8.03
C ARG A 154 -25.68 -40.81 6.95
N THR A 155 -25.85 -40.08 5.85
CA THR A 155 -26.75 -40.47 4.75
C THR A 155 -26.27 -41.73 4.04
N SER A 156 -24.95 -41.89 3.85
CA SER A 156 -24.35 -43.12 3.34
C SER A 156 -24.64 -44.33 4.24
N LEU A 157 -24.41 -44.20 5.55
CA LEU A 157 -24.71 -45.25 6.52
C LEU A 157 -26.21 -45.58 6.57
N GLN A 158 -27.07 -44.56 6.52
CA GLN A 158 -28.52 -44.77 6.48
C GLN A 158 -28.94 -45.54 5.23
N SER A 159 -28.41 -45.17 4.05
CA SER A 159 -28.65 -45.90 2.81
C SER A 159 -28.21 -47.36 2.93
N LYS A 160 -27.09 -47.65 3.60
CA LYS A 160 -26.63 -49.02 3.79
C LYS A 160 -27.52 -49.81 4.76
N ILE A 161 -28.02 -49.17 5.82
CA ILE A 161 -28.99 -49.77 6.74
C ILE A 161 -30.28 -50.12 5.99
N ASP A 162 -30.77 -49.22 5.14
CA ASP A 162 -32.00 -49.42 4.38
C ASP A 162 -31.85 -50.56 3.36
N GLU A 163 -30.71 -50.62 2.66
CA GLU A 163 -30.36 -51.72 1.75
C GLU A 163 -30.33 -53.07 2.47
N LEU A 164 -29.57 -53.18 3.58
CA LEU A 164 -29.49 -54.40 4.36
C LEU A 164 -30.84 -54.81 4.97
N SER A 165 -31.66 -53.84 5.37
CA SER A 165 -33.01 -54.09 5.87
C SER A 165 -33.91 -54.64 4.77
N ALA A 166 -33.78 -54.14 3.53
CA ALA A 166 -34.51 -54.66 2.38
C ALA A 166 -34.06 -56.09 2.01
N GLU A 167 -32.75 -56.36 1.98
CA GLU A 167 -32.21 -57.71 1.77
C GLU A 167 -32.73 -58.70 2.82
N LEU A 168 -32.73 -58.29 4.09
CA LEU A 168 -33.24 -59.10 5.20
C LEU A 168 -34.74 -59.38 5.07
N GLN A 169 -35.53 -58.40 4.63
CA GLN A 169 -36.96 -58.59 4.32
C GLN A 169 -37.16 -59.62 3.21
N VAL A 170 -36.41 -59.52 2.11
CA VAL A 170 -36.46 -60.49 1.00
C VAL A 170 -36.08 -61.88 1.46
N PHE A 171 -35.01 -62.01 2.25
CA PHE A 171 -34.59 -63.29 2.81
C PHE A 171 -35.66 -63.91 3.72
N ASN A 172 -36.27 -63.11 4.59
CA ASN A 172 -37.34 -63.57 5.48
C ASN A 172 -38.58 -64.01 4.70
N GLU A 173 -38.95 -63.27 3.66
CA GLU A 173 -40.07 -63.64 2.78
C GLU A 173 -39.78 -64.93 2.01
N LEU A 174 -38.55 -65.11 1.51
CA LEU A 174 -38.13 -66.36 0.88
C LEU A 174 -38.20 -67.54 1.84
N LYS A 175 -37.67 -67.37 3.06
CA LYS A 175 -37.75 -68.36 4.13
C LYS A 175 -39.20 -68.75 4.41
N ARG A 176 -40.09 -67.76 4.59
CA ARG A 176 -41.53 -67.98 4.80
C ARG A 176 -42.16 -68.77 3.66
N ARG A 177 -41.88 -68.42 2.39
CA ARG A 177 -42.38 -69.16 1.22
C ARG A 177 -41.88 -70.61 1.16
N VAL A 178 -40.63 -70.85 1.55
CA VAL A 178 -40.06 -72.22 1.60
C VAL A 178 -40.71 -73.03 2.73
N GLU A 179 -41.02 -72.40 3.87
CA GLU A 179 -41.76 -73.02 4.97
C GLU A 179 -43.21 -73.34 4.58
N GLU A 180 -43.89 -72.42 3.89
CA GLU A 180 -45.27 -72.56 3.42
C GLU A 180 -45.40 -73.36 2.12
N SER A 181 -44.28 -73.72 1.48
CA SER A 181 -44.28 -74.38 0.18
C SER A 181 -45.12 -75.66 0.22
N VAL A 182 -46.06 -75.73 -0.72
CA VAL A 182 -46.92 -76.88 -0.99
C VAL A 182 -46.10 -78.15 -1.19
N LEU A 183 -44.84 -78.03 -1.67
CA LEU A 183 -43.92 -79.15 -1.82
C LEU A 183 -43.64 -79.89 -0.50
N LYS A 184 -43.46 -79.19 0.64
CA LYS A 184 -43.25 -79.86 1.93
C LYS A 184 -44.51 -80.61 2.39
N ARG A 185 -45.68 -80.02 2.15
CA ARG A 185 -46.98 -80.63 2.48
C ARG A 185 -47.30 -81.82 1.56
N ASP A 186 -47.00 -81.70 0.28
CA ASP A 186 -47.26 -82.74 -0.71
C ASP A 186 -46.27 -83.87 -0.60
N LEU A 187 -45.00 -83.60 -0.28
CA LEU A 187 -44.03 -84.62 0.10
C LEU A 187 -44.54 -85.41 1.33
N HIS A 188 -45.00 -84.72 2.37
CA HIS A 188 -45.60 -85.39 3.54
C HIS A 188 -46.84 -86.21 3.18
N ARG A 189 -47.75 -85.68 2.35
CA ARG A 189 -48.93 -86.42 1.88
C ARG A 189 -48.56 -87.62 1.03
N ASN A 190 -47.57 -87.49 0.16
CA ASN A 190 -47.12 -88.56 -0.72
C ASN A 190 -46.47 -89.69 0.09
N ILE A 191 -45.61 -89.34 1.06
CA ILE A 191 -45.04 -90.29 2.02
C ILE A 191 -46.14 -91.01 2.81
N GLN A 192 -47.20 -90.30 3.22
CA GLN A 192 -48.36 -90.90 3.89
C GLN A 192 -49.20 -91.80 2.97
N ALA A 193 -49.31 -91.47 1.68
CA ALA A 193 -50.16 -92.18 0.72
C ALA A 193 -49.48 -93.38 0.05
N HIS A 194 -48.16 -93.30 -0.17
CA HIS A 194 -47.39 -94.26 -0.97
C HIS A 194 -46.27 -94.95 -0.19
N GLY A 195 -46.09 -94.61 1.09
CA GLY A 195 -44.97 -95.06 1.91
C GLY A 195 -43.72 -94.21 1.70
N SER A 196 -42.66 -94.45 2.47
CA SER A 196 -41.39 -93.77 2.22
C SER A 196 -40.88 -94.14 0.82
N PRO A 197 -40.25 -93.20 0.08
CA PRO A 197 -39.59 -93.53 -1.18
C PRO A 197 -38.65 -94.72 -0.94
N GLY A 198 -38.81 -95.79 -1.72
CA GLY A 198 -37.97 -96.99 -1.54
C GLY A 198 -36.48 -96.71 -1.80
N PRO A 199 -35.59 -97.68 -1.50
CA PRO A 199 -34.13 -97.50 -1.53
C PRO A 199 -33.56 -96.94 -2.86
N PHE A 200 -34.25 -97.18 -3.97
CA PHE A 200 -33.90 -96.62 -5.28
C PHE A 200 -33.91 -95.09 -5.31
N TRP A 201 -34.94 -94.46 -4.73
CA TRP A 201 -35.06 -93.00 -4.73
C TRP A 201 -34.12 -92.33 -3.75
N GLU A 202 -33.82 -92.99 -2.64
CA GLU A 202 -32.79 -92.54 -1.69
C GLU A 202 -31.42 -92.52 -2.38
N GLN A 203 -31.09 -93.57 -3.13
CA GLN A 203 -29.84 -93.65 -3.90
C GLN A 203 -29.76 -92.59 -5.01
N GLU A 204 -30.85 -92.34 -5.74
CA GLU A 204 -30.89 -91.29 -6.77
C GLU A 204 -30.74 -89.89 -6.15
N LEU A 205 -31.38 -89.64 -4.99
CA LEU A 205 -31.23 -88.38 -4.26
C LEU A 205 -29.79 -88.17 -3.77
N GLU A 206 -29.12 -89.21 -3.27
CA GLU A 206 -27.71 -89.16 -2.90
C GLU A 206 -26.80 -88.88 -4.11
N SER A 207 -27.08 -89.51 -5.26
CA SER A 207 -26.33 -89.24 -6.50
C SER A 207 -26.48 -87.79 -6.97
N LEU A 208 -27.70 -87.26 -6.94
CA LEU A 208 -27.97 -85.87 -7.30
C LEU A 208 -27.34 -84.87 -6.32
N LEU A 209 -27.34 -85.18 -5.02
CA LEU A 209 -26.68 -84.36 -4.01
C LEU A 209 -25.18 -84.22 -4.32
N PHE A 210 -24.50 -85.30 -4.65
CA PHE A 210 -23.09 -85.27 -5.04
C PHE A 210 -22.83 -84.38 -6.26
N VAL A 211 -23.67 -84.47 -7.29
CA VAL A 211 -23.55 -83.60 -8.48
C VAL A 211 -23.78 -82.13 -8.13
N ILE A 212 -24.72 -81.83 -7.23
CA ILE A 212 -24.98 -80.47 -6.75
C ILE A 212 -23.76 -79.94 -5.98
N GLU A 213 -23.20 -80.73 -5.05
CA GLU A 213 -22.00 -80.37 -4.30
C GLU A 213 -20.82 -80.05 -5.22
N MET A 214 -20.55 -80.93 -6.20
CA MET A 214 -19.53 -80.69 -7.22
C MET A 214 -19.76 -79.39 -8.02
N LYS A 215 -21.02 -79.10 -8.38
CA LYS A 215 -21.35 -77.86 -9.09
C LYS A 215 -21.21 -76.63 -8.20
N CYS A 216 -21.61 -76.72 -6.93
CA CYS A 216 -21.43 -75.66 -5.94
C CYS A 216 -19.95 -75.34 -5.74
N GLU A 217 -19.09 -76.34 -5.58
CA GLU A 217 -17.64 -76.15 -5.49
C GLU A 217 -17.08 -75.45 -6.73
N ARG A 218 -17.50 -75.88 -7.93
CA ARG A 218 -17.08 -75.26 -9.20
C ARG A 218 -17.53 -73.79 -9.30
N ILE A 219 -18.75 -73.47 -8.85
CA ILE A 219 -19.26 -72.09 -8.81
C ILE A 219 -18.44 -71.26 -7.83
N GLN A 220 -18.12 -71.78 -6.64
CA GLN A 220 -17.27 -71.09 -5.66
C GLN A 220 -15.86 -70.82 -6.20
N GLU A 221 -15.24 -71.80 -6.88
CA GLU A 221 -13.95 -71.66 -7.56
C GLU A 221 -13.99 -70.54 -8.62
N GLN A 222 -15.05 -70.49 -9.42
CA GLN A 222 -15.27 -69.42 -10.40
C GLN A 222 -15.50 -68.06 -9.73
N GLY A 223 -16.24 -68.01 -8.62
CA GLY A 223 -16.45 -66.80 -7.83
C GLY A 223 -15.14 -66.22 -7.29
N LYS A 224 -14.23 -67.06 -6.78
CA LYS A 224 -12.89 -66.63 -6.34
C LYS A 224 -12.08 -66.03 -7.50
N LYS A 225 -12.14 -66.63 -8.68
CA LYS A 225 -11.46 -66.12 -9.89
C LYS A 225 -12.03 -64.78 -10.34
N LEU A 226 -13.35 -64.63 -10.28
CA LEU A 226 -14.04 -63.39 -10.63
C LEU A 226 -13.63 -62.25 -9.69
N LEU A 227 -13.64 -62.49 -8.37
CA LEU A 227 -13.19 -61.50 -7.38
C LEU A 227 -11.72 -61.10 -7.57
N HIS A 228 -10.86 -62.05 -7.91
CA HIS A 228 -9.46 -61.76 -8.26
C HIS A 228 -9.37 -60.84 -9.50
N MET A 229 -10.16 -61.11 -10.53
CA MET A 229 -10.22 -60.28 -11.73
C MET A 229 -10.75 -58.88 -11.45
N GLU A 230 -11.78 -58.74 -10.60
CA GLU A 230 -12.30 -57.43 -10.17
C GLU A 230 -11.22 -56.63 -9.45
N THR A 231 -10.50 -57.26 -8.52
CA THR A 231 -9.38 -56.61 -7.80
C THR A 231 -8.28 -56.14 -8.77
N LEU A 232 -7.98 -56.92 -9.82
CA LEU A 232 -7.02 -56.52 -10.85
C LEU A 232 -7.54 -55.38 -11.71
N ALA A 233 -8.84 -55.36 -12.03
CA ALA A 233 -9.46 -54.28 -12.79
C ALA A 233 -9.44 -52.95 -12.01
N GLU A 234 -9.74 -52.97 -10.71
CA GLU A 234 -9.61 -51.79 -9.84
C GLU A 234 -8.18 -51.25 -9.82
N LYS A 235 -7.19 -52.14 -9.63
CA LYS A 235 -5.77 -51.75 -9.69
C LYS A 235 -5.41 -51.14 -11.05
N ASN A 236 -5.89 -51.71 -12.14
CA ASN A 236 -5.63 -51.16 -13.47
C ASN A 236 -6.22 -49.75 -13.62
N LEU A 237 -7.44 -49.52 -13.14
CA LEU A 237 -8.06 -48.19 -13.16
C LEU A 237 -7.23 -47.17 -12.36
N THR A 238 -6.75 -47.53 -11.17
CA THR A 238 -5.89 -46.62 -10.38
C THR A 238 -4.57 -46.30 -11.08
N LEU A 239 -4.00 -47.25 -11.81
CA LEU A 239 -2.78 -47.05 -12.59
C LEU A 239 -3.06 -46.15 -13.81
N GLU A 240 -4.19 -46.32 -14.49
CA GLU A 240 -4.61 -45.46 -15.58
C GLU A 240 -4.76 -44.00 -15.13
N ASP A 241 -5.37 -43.76 -13.97
CA ASP A 241 -5.50 -42.40 -13.41
C ASP A 241 -4.15 -41.83 -12.99
N ARG A 242 -3.23 -42.66 -12.46
CA ARG A 242 -1.86 -42.23 -12.18
C ARG A 242 -1.13 -41.82 -13.48
N VAL A 243 -1.31 -42.57 -14.56
CA VAL A 243 -0.74 -42.24 -15.87
C VAL A 243 -1.30 -40.93 -16.40
N LYS A 244 -2.63 -40.71 -16.34
CA LYS A 244 -3.25 -39.43 -16.75
C LYS A 244 -2.69 -38.25 -15.97
N ASN A 245 -2.58 -38.37 -14.65
CA ASN A 245 -2.01 -37.33 -13.79
C ASN A 245 -0.55 -37.01 -14.15
N LEU A 246 0.26 -38.04 -14.40
CA LEU A 246 1.66 -37.85 -14.81
C LEU A 246 1.76 -37.18 -16.19
N LEU A 247 0.88 -37.53 -17.13
CA LEU A 247 0.82 -36.89 -18.45
C LEU A 247 0.44 -35.41 -18.32
N GLN A 248 -0.55 -35.08 -17.49
CA GLN A 248 -0.93 -33.69 -17.23
C GLN A 248 0.22 -32.89 -16.61
N GLN A 249 0.88 -33.43 -15.59
CA GLN A 249 2.04 -32.77 -14.97
C GLN A 249 3.19 -32.57 -15.95
N ASN A 250 3.40 -33.53 -16.86
CA ASN A 250 4.42 -33.42 -17.90
C ASN A 250 4.08 -32.27 -18.87
N GLU A 251 2.82 -32.13 -19.26
CA GLU A 251 2.37 -31.06 -20.13
C GLU A 251 2.49 -29.68 -19.46
N ASP A 252 2.09 -29.57 -18.19
CA ASP A 252 2.27 -28.33 -17.40
C ASP A 252 3.76 -27.92 -17.31
N LEU A 253 4.65 -28.90 -17.15
CA LEU A 253 6.10 -28.67 -17.17
C LEU A 253 6.59 -28.19 -18.53
N LYS A 254 6.10 -28.76 -19.64
CA LYS A 254 6.45 -28.30 -20.99
C LYS A 254 6.01 -26.86 -21.22
N VAL A 255 4.77 -26.51 -20.87
CA VAL A 255 4.27 -25.14 -21.03
C VAL A 255 5.09 -24.15 -20.20
N ARG A 256 5.46 -24.51 -18.95
CA ARG A 256 6.36 -23.68 -18.14
C ARG A 256 7.75 -23.53 -18.78
N LEU A 257 8.30 -24.61 -19.34
CA LEU A 257 9.58 -24.57 -20.03
C LEU A 257 9.52 -23.67 -21.27
N GLU A 258 8.45 -23.75 -22.06
CA GLU A 258 8.22 -22.90 -23.25
C GLU A 258 8.14 -21.42 -22.86
N ASN A 259 7.42 -21.08 -21.78
CA ASN A 259 7.34 -19.73 -21.25
C ASN A 259 8.72 -19.20 -20.81
N HIS A 260 9.48 -19.98 -20.06
CA HIS A 260 10.85 -19.61 -19.68
C HIS A 260 11.75 -19.45 -20.91
N GLN A 261 11.62 -20.32 -21.91
CA GLN A 261 12.37 -20.20 -23.14
C GLN A 261 11.99 -18.94 -23.93
N ALA A 262 10.72 -18.56 -23.96
CA ALA A 262 10.25 -17.31 -24.56
C ALA A 262 10.83 -16.09 -23.84
N PHE A 263 10.84 -16.10 -22.50
CA PHE A 263 11.45 -15.05 -21.69
C PHE A 263 12.97 -14.93 -21.93
N ILE A 264 13.70 -16.04 -21.95
CA ILE A 264 15.13 -16.07 -22.27
C ILE A 264 15.38 -15.47 -23.66
N LYS A 265 14.56 -15.82 -24.66
CA LYS A 265 14.65 -15.25 -26.01
C LYS A 265 14.37 -13.74 -26.01
N GLN A 266 13.40 -13.26 -25.22
CA GLN A 266 13.11 -11.83 -25.09
C GLN A 266 14.28 -11.07 -24.44
N LEU A 267 14.75 -11.53 -23.28
CA LEU A 267 15.86 -10.89 -22.58
C LEU A 267 17.13 -10.85 -23.44
N SER A 268 17.37 -11.92 -24.21
CA SER A 268 18.47 -11.96 -25.17
C SER A 268 18.34 -10.89 -26.26
N ARG A 269 17.14 -10.64 -26.77
CA ARG A 269 16.88 -9.55 -27.74
C ARG A 269 17.09 -8.18 -27.10
N GLU A 270 16.56 -7.94 -25.90
CA GLU A 270 16.74 -6.68 -25.18
C GLU A 270 18.23 -6.42 -24.89
N HIS A 271 18.98 -7.44 -24.47
CA HIS A 271 20.42 -7.36 -24.28
C HIS A 271 21.14 -6.94 -25.57
N THR A 272 20.82 -7.58 -26.71
CA THR A 272 21.42 -7.19 -28.01
C THR A 272 21.09 -5.75 -28.40
N LEU A 273 19.84 -5.30 -28.20
CA LEU A 273 19.42 -3.92 -28.51
C LEU A 273 20.13 -2.88 -27.63
N LEU A 274 20.27 -3.16 -26.33
CA LEU A 274 21.00 -2.30 -25.39
C LEU A 274 22.48 -2.22 -25.76
N GLN A 275 23.10 -3.34 -26.13
CA GLN A 275 24.48 -3.38 -26.57
C GLN A 275 24.69 -2.55 -27.85
N GLU A 276 23.80 -2.65 -28.83
CA GLU A 276 23.83 -1.81 -30.03
C GLU A 276 23.65 -0.31 -29.70
N SER A 277 22.76 0.03 -28.76
CA SER A 277 22.56 1.43 -28.34
C SER A 277 23.79 1.98 -27.62
N LEU A 278 24.42 1.17 -26.75
CA LEU A 278 25.66 1.52 -26.06
C LEU A 278 26.80 1.73 -27.06
N GLU A 279 26.93 0.88 -28.08
CA GLU A 279 27.91 1.05 -29.14
C GLU A 279 27.67 2.35 -29.94
N LYS A 280 26.42 2.71 -30.22
CA LYS A 280 26.09 3.99 -30.88
C LYS A 280 26.47 5.20 -30.01
N GLU A 281 26.14 5.17 -28.72
CA GLU A 281 26.44 6.26 -27.79
C GLU A 281 27.94 6.43 -27.56
N THR A 282 28.69 5.32 -27.42
CA THR A 282 30.15 5.36 -27.31
C THR A 282 30.78 5.91 -28.58
N ASN A 283 30.31 5.52 -29.76
CA ASN A 283 30.76 6.09 -31.02
C ASN A 283 30.48 7.60 -31.14
N LEU A 284 29.31 8.07 -30.72
CA LEU A 284 28.99 9.50 -30.67
C LEU A 284 29.85 10.26 -29.67
N SER A 285 30.03 9.71 -28.47
CA SER A 285 30.91 10.26 -27.43
C SER A 285 32.34 10.39 -27.92
N GLN A 286 32.87 9.37 -28.61
CA GLN A 286 34.20 9.46 -29.23
C GLN A 286 34.27 10.52 -30.33
N LYS A 287 33.22 10.69 -31.15
CA LYS A 287 33.16 11.76 -32.18
C LYS A 287 33.16 13.15 -31.53
N LEU A 288 32.29 13.38 -30.56
CA LEU A 288 32.24 14.64 -29.80
C LEU A 288 33.54 14.91 -29.05
N HIS A 289 34.20 13.88 -28.53
CA HIS A 289 35.51 14.01 -27.90
C HIS A 289 36.56 14.49 -28.90
N ARG A 290 36.63 13.90 -30.10
CA ARG A 290 37.53 14.36 -31.18
C ARG A 290 37.21 15.79 -31.60
N GLU A 291 35.94 16.15 -31.79
CA GLU A 291 35.52 17.52 -32.12
C GLU A 291 35.90 18.52 -31.02
N LYS A 292 35.74 18.14 -29.74
CA LYS A 292 36.16 18.94 -28.59
C LYS A 292 37.67 19.16 -28.61
N GLU A 293 38.46 18.12 -28.81
CA GLU A 293 39.92 18.21 -28.91
C GLU A 293 40.35 19.13 -30.06
N GLU A 294 39.72 19.00 -31.23
CA GLU A 294 39.95 19.89 -32.38
C GLU A 294 39.61 21.36 -32.05
N LEU A 295 38.48 21.62 -31.40
CA LEU A 295 38.08 22.98 -31.01
C LEU A 295 39.03 23.59 -29.96
N VAL A 296 39.47 22.79 -28.98
CA VAL A 296 40.46 23.21 -27.99
C VAL A 296 41.79 23.53 -28.67
N TYR A 297 42.22 22.70 -29.62
CA TYR A 297 43.41 22.96 -30.42
C TYR A 297 43.28 24.27 -31.21
N ARG A 298 42.16 24.50 -31.89
CA ARG A 298 41.91 25.77 -32.61
C ARG A 298 41.93 26.99 -31.69
N MET A 299 41.37 26.88 -30.48
CA MET A 299 41.34 27.95 -29.47
C MET A 299 42.75 28.29 -28.96
N ILE A 300 43.56 27.27 -28.62
CA ILE A 300 44.93 27.46 -28.12
C ILE A 300 45.83 28.04 -29.23
N ASN A 301 45.65 27.60 -30.47
CA ASN A 301 46.49 27.98 -31.59
C ASN A 301 46.02 29.26 -32.32
N GLY A 302 44.96 29.94 -31.87
CA GLY A 302 44.64 31.32 -32.24
C GLY A 302 43.95 31.56 -33.60
N ASN A 303 43.36 30.56 -34.24
CA ASN A 303 42.69 30.72 -35.54
C ASN A 303 41.19 31.07 -35.37
N SER A 304 40.85 32.36 -35.21
CA SER A 304 39.44 32.80 -35.12
C SER A 304 38.81 33.19 -36.46
N SER A 305 37.70 32.50 -36.81
CA SER A 305 36.52 32.96 -37.59
C SER A 305 36.59 32.95 -39.14
N PRO A 306 35.48 32.59 -39.86
CA PRO A 306 34.22 33.34 -39.72
C PRO A 306 32.85 32.60 -39.80
N THR A 307 31.84 33.34 -39.32
CA THR A 307 30.41 33.37 -39.72
C THR A 307 29.45 32.29 -39.20
N PHE A 308 28.69 32.65 -38.16
CA PHE A 308 27.34 32.14 -37.92
C PHE A 308 26.43 32.51 -39.10
N HIS A 309 26.14 31.56 -39.99
CA HIS A 309 24.93 31.61 -40.81
C HIS A 309 23.79 30.93 -40.04
N LEU A 310 22.89 31.74 -39.49
CA LEU A 310 21.57 31.30 -39.08
C LEU A 310 20.79 30.88 -40.32
N SER A 311 20.92 29.62 -40.73
CA SER A 311 20.04 29.01 -41.73
C SER A 311 18.80 28.48 -41.01
N GLY A 312 17.71 29.24 -41.07
CA GLY A 312 16.40 28.82 -40.62
C GLY A 312 15.96 27.52 -41.32
N LYS A 313 15.68 26.50 -40.52
CA LYS A 313 14.78 25.42 -40.92
C LYS A 313 13.82 25.17 -39.77
N ALA A 314 12.55 25.51 -40.02
CA ALA A 314 11.45 25.33 -39.10
C ALA A 314 11.33 23.85 -38.67
N PRO A 315 11.06 23.56 -37.39
CA PRO A 315 10.66 22.21 -36.97
C PRO A 315 9.22 21.93 -37.42
N PRO A 316 8.92 20.75 -37.98
CA PRO A 316 7.54 20.35 -38.23
C PRO A 316 6.81 20.06 -36.90
N PRO A 317 5.47 20.18 -36.85
CA PRO A 317 4.71 20.08 -35.62
C PRO A 317 4.73 18.67 -35.04
N LEU A 318 4.84 18.61 -33.71
CA LEU A 318 4.52 17.45 -32.88
C LEU A 318 3.05 17.06 -33.12
N THR A 319 2.81 15.84 -33.62
CA THR A 319 1.52 15.16 -33.49
C THR A 319 1.55 14.20 -32.31
N PRO A 320 0.48 14.11 -31.49
CA PRO A 320 0.46 13.28 -30.29
C PRO A 320 0.07 11.82 -30.59
N GLU A 321 0.59 10.93 -29.75
CA GLU A 321 -0.09 9.82 -29.06
C GLU A 321 -1.03 8.93 -29.90
N LEU A 322 -0.72 7.63 -29.99
CA LEU A 322 -1.67 6.51 -29.81
C LEU A 322 -0.89 5.17 -29.89
N SER A 323 -0.55 4.63 -28.73
CA SER A 323 -0.41 3.17 -28.57
C SER A 323 -1.75 2.64 -28.07
N PRO A 324 -2.19 1.47 -28.57
CA PRO A 324 -2.70 0.50 -27.61
C PRO A 324 -2.29 -0.95 -27.89
N ARG A 325 -2.01 -1.61 -26.76
CA ARG A 325 -2.01 -3.05 -26.44
C ARG A 325 -0.88 -3.93 -26.95
#